data_AF-A0AAV5EEZ2-F1
#
_entry.id   AF-A0AAV5EEZ2-F1
#
_cell.length_a   1.000
_cell.length_b   1.000
_cell.length_c   1.000
_cell.angle_alpha   90.00
_cell.angle_beta   90.00
_cell.angle_gamma   90.00
#
_symmetry.space_group_name_H-M   'P 1'
#
loop_
_entity.id
_entity.type
_entity.pdbx_description
1 polymer ?
#
loop_
_entity_poly.entity_id
_entity_poly.type
_entity_poly.pdbx_seq_one_letter_code
_entity_poly.pdbx_strand_id
1 'polypeptide(L)'
;MANIVKQLAALVVVVLAVSSRTAAGPSACDGRFHSNGDKIVALSSGWLRLDGTRRCNRMIRITGPGGRSVLAKVVDECDSSRGCDDNIVDSSAVVWKALGLDTKVGRVRVTWADARSRAPLPGVTAAAAYPAVMTVNGFKRGEEGGGPAACDGHFHSDGDRITALSTRWFANGHRCHKKIRITSVHNGRSVEATVVDECDSSHGCKDNIVDASKAVWEALGLDTNIGEVPVTWSDA
;
A
#
# COMPACT_ATOMS: atom_id res chain seq x y z
N MET A 1 -22.41 3.35 -17.44
CA MET A 1 -22.47 3.55 -15.98
C MET A 1 -21.04 3.37 -15.45
N ALA A 2 -20.50 4.39 -14.79
CA ALA A 2 -19.06 4.58 -14.63
C ALA A 2 -18.49 3.81 -13.43
N ASN A 3 -17.48 2.98 -13.68
CA ASN A 3 -16.67 2.32 -12.66
C ASN A 3 -15.74 3.36 -12.00
N ILE A 4 -16.10 3.78 -10.79
CA ILE A 4 -15.27 4.59 -9.89
C ILE A 4 -14.54 3.62 -8.97
N VAL A 5 -13.28 3.27 -9.28
CA VAL A 5 -12.34 2.72 -8.29
C VAL A 5 -10.94 3.19 -8.65
N LYS A 6 -10.10 3.36 -7.62
CA LYS A 6 -8.65 3.67 -7.60
C LYS A 6 -8.30 5.14 -7.28
N GLN A 7 -8.70 5.57 -6.08
CA GLN A 7 -7.89 6.49 -5.27
C GLN A 7 -7.04 5.63 -4.34
N LEU A 8 -5.72 5.59 -4.57
CA LEU A 8 -4.74 4.97 -3.66
C LEU A 8 -4.32 6.08 -2.68
N ALA A 9 -4.68 5.94 -1.40
CA ALA A 9 -4.58 7.03 -0.43
C ALA A 9 -3.67 6.66 0.75
N ALA A 10 -2.36 6.65 0.53
CA ALA A 10 -1.36 7.28 1.41
C ALA A 10 0.02 6.82 1.00
N LEU A 11 0.84 7.68 0.41
CA LEU A 11 2.28 7.41 0.33
C LEU A 11 3.09 8.59 0.81
N VAL A 12 4.24 8.28 1.36
CA VAL A 12 5.26 9.27 1.68
C VAL A 12 6.10 9.46 0.44
N VAL A 13 6.20 10.69 -0.05
CA VAL A 13 7.25 11.04 -1.02
C VAL A 13 8.53 11.31 -0.24
N VAL A 14 9.59 10.63 -0.63
CA VAL A 14 10.97 10.85 -0.15
C VAL A 14 11.76 11.54 -1.25
N VAL A 15 12.76 12.35 -0.86
CA VAL A 15 13.69 12.94 -1.81
C VAL A 15 14.63 11.84 -2.28
N LEU A 16 14.56 11.57 -3.56
CA LEU A 16 15.33 10.57 -4.25
C LEU A 16 16.82 10.94 -4.27
N ALA A 17 17.61 9.96 -3.88
CA ALA A 17 18.96 9.77 -4.38
C ALA A 17 18.93 8.65 -5.43
N VAL A 18 18.30 8.88 -6.59
CA VAL A 18 18.20 7.80 -7.60
C VAL A 18 19.54 7.65 -8.24
N SER A 19 20.07 6.43 -8.08
CA SER A 19 21.09 5.85 -8.94
C SER A 19 22.16 6.87 -9.29
N SER A 20 22.77 7.47 -8.25
CA SER A 20 24.02 8.18 -8.44
C SER A 20 25.07 7.16 -8.86
N ARG A 21 26.00 7.56 -9.74
CA ARG A 21 27.11 6.73 -10.26
C ARG A 21 28.05 6.17 -9.17
N THR A 22 27.69 6.27 -7.91
CA THR A 22 28.56 6.10 -6.76
C THR A 22 28.05 5.07 -5.74
N ALA A 23 26.81 4.57 -5.81
CA ALA A 23 26.36 3.54 -4.85
C ALA A 23 25.17 2.63 -5.25
N ALA A 24 24.26 3.06 -6.14
CA ALA A 24 23.09 2.26 -6.53
C ALA A 24 23.23 1.79 -7.98
N GLY A 25 22.92 0.52 -8.24
CA GLY A 25 22.94 -0.08 -9.57
C GLY A 25 21.94 0.57 -10.55
N PRO A 26 21.93 0.15 -11.82
CA PRO A 26 20.96 0.65 -12.80
C PRO A 26 19.52 0.33 -12.35
N SER A 27 18.58 1.19 -12.73
CA SER A 27 17.18 1.09 -12.29
C SER A 27 16.50 -0.22 -12.76
N ALA A 28 15.62 -0.78 -11.92
CA ALA A 28 15.02 -2.09 -12.13
C ALA A 28 14.05 -2.16 -13.33
N CYS A 29 13.52 -1.02 -13.80
CA CYS A 29 12.53 -1.02 -14.89
C CYS A 29 13.11 -0.99 -16.28
N ASP A 30 14.23 -0.30 -16.50
CA ASP A 30 14.81 -0.14 -17.83
C ASP A 30 16.33 -0.35 -17.87
N GLY A 31 16.96 -0.70 -16.74
CA GLY A 31 18.39 -0.96 -16.67
C GLY A 31 19.25 0.28 -16.90
N ARG A 32 18.69 1.48 -16.72
CA ARG A 32 19.39 2.76 -16.95
C ARG A 32 19.57 3.55 -15.66
N PHE A 33 20.57 4.43 -15.70
CA PHE A 33 20.74 5.51 -14.75
C PHE A 33 19.86 6.69 -15.17
N HIS A 34 19.16 7.30 -14.22
CA HIS A 34 18.29 8.45 -14.47
C HIS A 34 18.78 9.65 -13.67
N SER A 35 18.49 10.87 -14.15
CA SER A 35 18.92 12.10 -13.49
C SER A 35 17.85 12.59 -12.52
N ASN A 36 18.27 13.22 -11.41
CA ASN A 36 17.36 13.95 -10.52
C ASN A 36 16.67 15.16 -11.20
N GLY A 37 17.09 15.52 -12.43
CA GLY A 37 16.43 16.49 -13.30
C GLY A 37 15.16 15.98 -14.00
N ASP A 38 14.95 14.65 -14.03
CA ASP A 38 13.80 14.06 -14.69
C ASP A 38 12.63 13.89 -13.73
N LYS A 39 11.38 13.91 -14.22
CA LYS A 39 10.20 13.61 -13.39
C LYS A 39 10.03 12.10 -13.26
N ILE A 40 10.77 11.52 -12.33
CA ILE A 40 10.88 10.07 -12.15
C ILE A 40 10.63 9.66 -10.71
N VAL A 41 10.23 8.41 -10.52
CA VAL A 41 10.01 7.81 -9.21
C VAL A 41 10.46 6.36 -9.12
N ALA A 42 10.85 5.95 -7.91
CA ALA A 42 10.91 4.57 -7.49
C ALA A 42 9.68 4.26 -6.61
N LEU A 43 9.04 3.13 -6.86
CA LEU A 43 7.90 2.67 -6.06
C LEU A 43 8.33 1.51 -5.17
N SER A 44 7.84 1.44 -3.91
CA SER A 44 8.14 0.26 -3.09
C SER A 44 7.68 -1.04 -3.78
N SER A 45 8.37 -2.15 -3.51
CA SER A 45 8.23 -3.43 -4.21
C SER A 45 6.79 -3.89 -4.41
N GLY A 46 5.96 -3.78 -3.36
CA GLY A 46 4.54 -4.16 -3.40
C GLY A 46 3.70 -3.35 -4.40
N TRP A 47 4.09 -2.12 -4.70
CA TRP A 47 3.37 -1.22 -5.60
C TRP A 47 3.77 -1.39 -7.05
N LEU A 48 5.06 -1.68 -7.29
CA LEU A 48 5.57 -1.88 -8.63
C LEU A 48 4.90 -3.09 -9.32
N ARG A 49 4.54 -4.10 -8.52
CA ARG A 49 3.94 -5.37 -8.97
C ARG A 49 2.46 -5.55 -8.59
N LEU A 50 1.82 -4.57 -7.96
CA LEU A 50 0.41 -4.65 -7.55
C LEU A 50 -0.52 -4.96 -8.77
N ASP A 51 -1.55 -5.77 -8.56
CA ASP A 51 -2.56 -6.19 -9.56
C ASP A 51 -2.02 -7.13 -10.68
N GLY A 52 -0.85 -7.74 -10.53
CA GLY A 52 -0.22 -8.56 -11.59
C GLY A 52 0.25 -7.73 -12.79
N THR A 53 0.21 -6.39 -12.70
CA THR A 53 0.63 -5.47 -13.75
C THR A 53 1.95 -4.80 -13.36
N ARG A 54 2.96 -4.89 -14.25
CA ARG A 54 4.23 -4.20 -14.06
C ARG A 54 4.03 -2.69 -14.31
N ARG A 55 4.18 -1.86 -13.27
CA ARG A 55 4.08 -0.38 -13.40
C ARG A 55 5.33 0.28 -13.98
N CYS A 56 6.38 -0.49 -14.24
CA CYS A 56 7.57 0.00 -14.91
C CYS A 56 7.26 0.77 -16.20
N ASN A 57 7.92 1.91 -16.36
CA ASN A 57 7.77 2.82 -17.48
C ASN A 57 6.35 3.40 -17.66
N ARG A 58 5.47 3.23 -16.67
CA ARG A 58 4.16 3.89 -16.63
C ARG A 58 4.27 5.22 -15.90
N MET A 59 3.34 6.11 -16.22
CA MET A 59 3.20 7.40 -15.55
C MET A 59 2.23 7.27 -14.39
N ILE A 60 2.60 7.83 -13.25
CA ILE A 60 1.69 8.07 -12.12
C ILE A 60 1.50 9.56 -11.92
N ARG A 61 0.34 9.94 -11.39
CA ARG A 61 0.04 11.28 -10.90
C ARG A 61 0.23 11.30 -9.39
N ILE A 62 1.07 12.18 -8.90
CA ILE A 62 1.36 12.39 -7.48
C ILE A 62 0.72 13.72 -7.09
N THR A 63 0.03 13.77 -5.96
CA THR A 63 -0.64 14.96 -5.44
C THR A 63 -0.16 15.23 -4.02
N GLY A 64 0.45 16.39 -3.83
CA GLY A 64 0.96 16.85 -2.54
C GLY A 64 -0.13 17.43 -1.63
N PRO A 65 0.20 17.69 -0.35
CA PRO A 65 -0.73 18.23 0.63
C PRO A 65 -1.29 19.60 0.27
N GLY A 66 -0.54 20.41 -0.48
CA GLY A 66 -1.01 21.70 -1.01
C GLY A 66 -1.93 21.59 -2.23
N GLY A 67 -2.43 20.40 -2.57
CA GLY A 67 -3.34 20.16 -3.70
C GLY A 67 -2.68 20.20 -5.09
N ARG A 68 -1.39 20.54 -5.19
CA ARG A 68 -0.63 20.49 -6.45
C ARG A 68 -0.37 19.05 -6.86
N SER A 69 -0.43 18.78 -8.16
CA SER A 69 -0.13 17.46 -8.72
C SER A 69 0.94 17.50 -9.81
N VAL A 70 1.69 16.41 -9.95
CA VAL A 70 2.69 16.23 -11.00
C VAL A 70 2.64 14.79 -11.54
N LEU A 71 2.91 14.64 -12.84
CA LEU A 71 3.09 13.34 -13.47
C LEU A 71 4.57 12.94 -13.42
N ALA A 72 4.85 11.69 -13.05
CA ALA A 72 6.20 11.14 -13.02
C ALA A 72 6.24 9.71 -13.56
N LYS A 73 7.37 9.34 -14.20
CA LYS A 73 7.59 7.99 -14.75
C LYS A 73 8.13 7.07 -13.65
N VAL A 74 7.54 5.90 -13.50
CA VAL A 74 8.09 4.83 -12.65
C VAL A 74 9.29 4.22 -13.35
N VAL A 75 10.48 4.41 -12.77
CA VAL A 75 11.76 3.94 -13.32
C VAL A 75 12.40 2.86 -12.48
N ASP A 76 12.04 2.75 -11.21
CA ASP A 76 12.74 1.87 -10.30
C ASP A 76 11.83 1.24 -9.26
N GLU A 77 12.37 0.21 -8.64
CA GLU A 77 11.83 -0.42 -7.45
C GLU A 77 12.59 0.11 -6.23
N CYS A 78 11.87 0.64 -5.25
CA CYS A 78 12.45 0.91 -3.93
C CYS A 78 12.30 -0.39 -3.11
N ASP A 79 13.33 -1.22 -3.14
CA ASP A 79 13.32 -2.52 -2.45
C ASP A 79 13.38 -2.33 -0.93
N SER A 80 12.30 -2.69 -0.23
CA SER A 80 12.24 -2.54 1.23
C SER A 80 13.17 -3.50 1.96
N SER A 81 13.54 -4.63 1.34
CA SER A 81 14.58 -5.54 1.86
C SER A 81 16.00 -4.94 1.78
N ARG A 82 16.17 -3.82 1.06
CA ARG A 82 17.44 -3.10 0.88
C ARG A 82 17.44 -1.69 1.47
N GLY A 83 16.50 -1.40 2.39
CA GLY A 83 16.51 -0.20 3.22
C GLY A 83 15.57 0.93 2.80
N CYS A 84 14.66 0.70 1.84
CA CYS A 84 13.53 1.61 1.62
C CYS A 84 12.40 1.34 2.63
N ASP A 85 11.72 2.35 3.17
CA ASP A 85 10.48 2.07 3.92
C ASP A 85 9.37 1.58 2.95
N ASP A 86 8.49 0.74 3.47
CA ASP A 86 7.26 0.37 2.76
C ASP A 86 6.31 1.57 2.63
N ASN A 87 5.62 1.64 1.49
CA ASN A 87 4.68 2.71 1.12
C ASN A 87 5.34 4.07 0.84
N ILE A 88 6.46 4.03 0.10
CA ILE A 88 7.18 5.19 -0.39
C ILE A 88 7.05 5.34 -1.92
N VAL A 89 6.79 6.59 -2.34
CA VAL A 89 7.09 7.06 -3.70
C VAL A 89 8.38 7.84 -3.60
N ASP A 90 9.51 7.19 -3.81
CA ASP A 90 10.77 7.92 -3.80
C ASP A 90 10.82 8.74 -5.10
N SER A 91 11.03 10.05 -5.03
CA SER A 91 10.86 10.93 -6.19
C SER A 91 11.92 12.02 -6.35
N SER A 92 12.23 12.35 -7.60
CA SER A 92 13.32 13.26 -7.91
C SER A 92 13.10 14.65 -7.32
N ALA A 93 14.17 15.41 -7.13
CA ALA A 93 14.08 16.79 -6.67
C ALA A 93 13.16 17.67 -7.55
N VAL A 94 13.03 17.35 -8.84
CA VAL A 94 12.12 18.04 -9.76
C VAL A 94 10.65 17.72 -9.46
N VAL A 95 10.32 16.52 -8.99
CA VAL A 95 8.97 16.18 -8.50
C VAL A 95 8.62 17.00 -7.25
N TRP A 96 9.54 17.10 -6.29
CA TRP A 96 9.38 17.94 -5.09
C TRP A 96 9.13 19.40 -5.43
N LYS A 97 9.95 19.97 -6.32
CA LYS A 97 9.79 21.35 -6.81
C LYS A 97 8.44 21.56 -7.49
N ALA A 98 7.98 20.60 -8.30
CA ALA A 98 6.69 20.68 -8.99
C ALA A 98 5.50 20.65 -8.02
N LEU A 99 5.63 19.93 -6.91
CA LEU A 99 4.65 19.87 -5.83
C LEU A 99 4.73 21.07 -4.87
N GLY A 100 5.78 21.89 -4.96
CA GLY A 100 6.01 23.03 -4.06
C GLY A 100 6.43 22.60 -2.66
N LEU A 101 7.15 21.50 -2.54
CA LEU A 101 7.59 20.93 -1.27
C LEU A 101 9.03 21.32 -0.95
N ASP A 102 9.32 21.54 0.34
CA ASP A 102 10.69 21.77 0.82
C ASP A 102 11.41 20.43 0.98
N THR A 103 12.50 20.26 0.23
CA THR A 103 13.35 19.06 0.27
C THR A 103 13.99 18.82 1.63
N LYS A 104 14.10 19.84 2.50
CA LYS A 104 14.63 19.70 3.86
C LYS A 104 13.73 18.90 4.80
N VAL A 105 12.44 18.77 4.46
CA VAL A 105 11.48 17.96 5.24
C VAL A 105 11.80 16.48 5.12
N GLY A 106 12.44 16.05 4.02
CA GLY A 106 12.87 14.68 3.78
C GLY A 106 11.75 13.69 3.46
N ARG A 107 10.57 13.82 4.10
CA ARG A 107 9.41 12.95 3.93
C ARG A 107 8.10 13.74 3.99
N VAL A 108 7.24 13.59 2.98
CA VAL A 108 5.91 14.24 2.98
C VAL A 108 4.80 13.27 2.60
N ARG A 109 3.64 13.36 3.26
CA ARG A 109 2.45 12.59 2.87
C ARG A 109 1.86 13.12 1.57
N VAL A 110 1.61 12.22 0.63
CA VAL A 110 1.01 12.47 -0.68
C VAL A 110 -0.07 11.41 -0.99
N THR A 111 -0.82 11.67 -2.06
CA THR A 111 -1.62 10.64 -2.75
C THR A 111 -1.05 10.43 -4.15
N TRP A 112 -1.25 9.25 -4.75
CA TRP A 112 -0.94 9.05 -6.15
C TRP A 112 -1.89 8.06 -6.84
N ALA A 113 -1.94 8.11 -8.16
CA ALA A 113 -2.74 7.19 -8.97
C ALA A 113 -2.09 6.99 -10.34
N ASP A 114 -2.47 5.94 -11.08
CA ASP A 114 -2.06 5.80 -12.48
C ASP A 114 -2.50 6.99 -13.31
N ALA A 115 -1.64 7.51 -14.18
CA ALA A 115 -1.97 8.69 -14.99
C ALA A 115 -3.13 8.47 -15.98
N ARG A 116 -3.61 7.23 -16.15
CA ARG A 116 -4.77 6.89 -16.99
C ARG A 116 -6.11 7.08 -16.30
N SER A 117 -6.16 7.22 -14.96
CA SER A 117 -7.41 7.52 -14.28
C SER A 117 -7.71 9.02 -14.40
N ARG A 118 -8.91 9.34 -14.92
CA ARG A 118 -9.49 10.69 -14.85
C ARG A 118 -9.62 11.05 -13.36
N ALA A 119 -8.99 12.13 -12.93
CA ALA A 119 -8.99 12.53 -11.52
C ALA A 119 -10.42 12.80 -11.01
N PRO A 120 -10.78 12.39 -9.78
CA PRO A 120 -11.97 12.91 -9.11
C PRO A 120 -11.75 14.38 -8.70
N LEU A 121 -12.85 15.13 -8.60
CA LEU A 121 -12.88 16.55 -8.28
C LEU A 121 -12.22 16.87 -6.92
N PRO A 122 -11.60 18.07 -6.78
CA PRO A 122 -11.07 18.52 -5.49
C PRO A 122 -12.21 18.73 -4.49
N GLY A 123 -12.15 18.06 -3.33
CA GLY A 123 -13.11 18.26 -2.24
C GLY A 123 -13.59 17.01 -1.50
N VAL A 124 -13.21 15.80 -1.92
CA VAL A 124 -13.50 14.58 -1.16
C VAL A 124 -12.25 14.14 -0.42
N THR A 125 -12.14 14.52 0.86
CA THR A 125 -11.19 13.90 1.78
C THR A 125 -11.72 12.51 2.14
N ALA A 126 -11.43 11.51 1.31
CA ALA A 126 -11.51 10.13 1.75
C ALA A 126 -10.53 9.97 2.93
N ALA A 127 -10.93 9.27 3.98
CA ALA A 127 -9.99 8.78 5.00
C ALA A 127 -8.81 8.11 4.29
N ALA A 128 -7.59 8.35 4.74
CA ALA A 128 -6.38 7.80 4.12
C ALA A 128 -6.50 6.26 4.03
N ALA A 129 -6.73 5.75 2.81
CA ALA A 129 -6.85 4.33 2.50
C ALA A 129 -5.51 3.76 2.01
N TYR A 130 -4.87 2.99 2.88
CA TYR A 130 -3.61 2.27 2.68
C TYR A 130 -3.81 1.05 1.77
N PRO A 131 -3.09 0.95 0.65
CA PRO A 131 -3.18 -0.23 -0.18
C PRO A 131 -2.40 -1.40 0.41
N ALA A 132 -2.96 -2.58 0.23
CA ALA A 132 -2.50 -3.81 0.85
C ALA A 132 -2.74 -5.00 -0.09
N VAL A 133 -2.11 -6.11 0.26
CA VAL A 133 -2.51 -7.43 -0.24
C VAL A 133 -3.32 -8.09 0.87
N MET A 134 -4.52 -8.52 0.53
CA MET A 134 -5.35 -9.31 1.44
C MET A 134 -5.09 -10.79 1.18
N THR A 135 -4.75 -11.52 2.24
CA THR A 135 -4.62 -12.99 2.28
C THR A 135 -5.81 -13.60 3.01
N VAL A 136 -6.00 -14.91 2.85
CA VAL A 136 -6.98 -15.66 3.63
C VAL A 136 -6.26 -16.34 4.79
N ASN A 137 -6.80 -16.19 6.00
CA ASN A 137 -6.27 -16.84 7.19
C ASN A 137 -7.37 -17.45 8.06
N GLY A 138 -7.02 -18.58 8.68
CA GLY A 138 -7.84 -19.28 9.66
C GLY A 138 -7.46 -18.86 11.07
N PHE A 139 -8.42 -18.34 11.84
CA PHE A 139 -8.23 -17.84 13.20
C PHE A 139 -8.68 -18.85 14.26
N LYS A 140 -9.17 -20.03 13.86
CA LYS A 140 -9.52 -21.08 14.81
C LYS A 140 -8.29 -21.86 15.26
N ARG A 141 -8.47 -22.56 16.38
CA ARG A 141 -7.46 -23.48 16.90
C ARG A 141 -7.13 -24.57 15.88
N GLY A 142 -5.84 -24.70 15.57
CA GLY A 142 -5.34 -25.75 14.68
C GLY A 142 -5.43 -25.41 13.19
N GLU A 143 -5.76 -24.17 12.85
CA GLU A 143 -5.71 -23.66 11.47
C GLU A 143 -4.39 -22.91 11.19
N GLU A 144 -4.27 -22.34 9.99
CA GLU A 144 -3.05 -21.72 9.47
C GLU A 144 -2.54 -20.54 10.31
N GLY A 145 -3.45 -19.80 10.97
CA GLY A 145 -3.09 -18.70 11.87
C GLY A 145 -2.31 -19.14 13.10
N GLY A 146 -2.22 -20.46 13.35
CA GLY A 146 -1.33 -21.04 14.34
C GLY A 146 -1.78 -20.78 15.77
N GLY A 147 -1.19 -19.76 16.40
CA GLY A 147 -1.40 -19.45 17.82
C GLY A 147 -2.68 -18.64 18.10
N PRO A 148 -3.00 -18.39 19.38
CA PRO A 148 -4.04 -17.44 19.74
C PRO A 148 -3.67 -16.01 19.29
N ALA A 149 -4.68 -15.21 18.98
CA ALA A 149 -4.50 -13.88 18.42
C ALA A 149 -3.81 -12.89 19.39
N ALA A 150 -2.93 -12.04 18.88
CA ALA A 150 -2.07 -11.15 19.66
C ALA A 150 -2.83 -10.11 20.51
N CYS A 151 -4.04 -9.71 20.13
CA CYS A 151 -4.78 -8.69 20.88
C CYS A 151 -5.36 -9.19 22.20
N ASP A 152 -5.83 -10.44 22.25
CA ASP A 152 -6.58 -10.97 23.40
C ASP A 152 -6.16 -12.38 23.85
N GLY A 153 -5.24 -13.02 23.13
CA GLY A 153 -4.80 -14.38 23.45
C GLY A 153 -5.88 -15.43 23.20
N HIS A 154 -6.83 -15.17 22.30
CA HIS A 154 -7.93 -16.07 21.98
C HIS A 154 -7.93 -16.54 20.53
N PHE A 155 -8.55 -17.69 20.30
CA PHE A 155 -8.90 -18.13 18.96
C PHE A 155 -10.26 -17.55 18.59
N HIS A 156 -10.45 -17.22 17.32
CA HIS A 156 -11.66 -16.57 16.82
C HIS A 156 -12.29 -17.42 15.71
N SER A 157 -13.57 -17.20 15.43
CA SER A 157 -14.26 -17.92 14.35
C SER A 157 -14.00 -17.26 13.00
N ASP A 158 -13.70 -18.03 11.95
CA ASP A 158 -13.59 -17.45 10.58
C ASP A 158 -14.92 -16.96 10.01
N GLY A 159 -16.04 -17.22 10.72
CA GLY A 159 -17.33 -16.62 10.45
C GLY A 159 -17.44 -15.16 10.93
N ASP A 160 -16.53 -14.73 11.80
CA ASP A 160 -16.45 -13.34 12.25
C ASP A 160 -15.64 -12.52 11.25
N ARG A 161 -16.01 -11.25 11.06
CA ARG A 161 -15.27 -10.35 10.16
C ARG A 161 -14.06 -9.78 10.89
N ILE A 162 -13.00 -10.56 10.92
CA ILE A 162 -11.76 -10.27 11.64
C ILE A 162 -10.55 -10.32 10.70
N THR A 163 -9.47 -9.67 11.13
CA THR A 163 -8.22 -9.61 10.39
C THR A 163 -7.00 -9.48 11.31
N ALA A 164 -5.86 -9.99 10.83
CA ALA A 164 -4.54 -9.64 11.31
C ALA A 164 -3.93 -8.55 10.42
N LEU A 165 -3.15 -7.66 11.01
CA LEU A 165 -2.41 -6.65 10.26
C LEU A 165 -0.91 -6.91 10.35
N SER A 166 -0.16 -6.64 9.29
CA SER A 166 1.31 -6.63 9.35
C SER A 166 1.81 -5.80 10.53
N THR A 167 2.93 -6.20 11.13
CA THR A 167 3.53 -5.61 12.35
C THR A 167 3.44 -4.08 12.42
N ARG A 168 3.81 -3.38 11.33
CA ARG A 168 3.78 -1.92 11.27
C ARG A 168 2.37 -1.34 11.38
N TRP A 169 1.38 -1.99 10.77
CA TRP A 169 -0.02 -1.57 10.80
C TRP A 169 -0.73 -2.03 12.07
N PHE A 170 -0.37 -3.21 12.59
CA PHE A 170 -0.76 -3.63 13.93
C PHE A 170 -0.32 -2.61 14.99
N ALA A 171 0.87 -2.04 14.78
CA ALA A 171 1.43 -0.94 15.55
C ALA A 171 1.47 -1.25 17.05
N ASN A 172 2.13 -2.36 17.42
CA ASN A 172 2.22 -2.82 18.80
C ASN A 172 0.85 -2.89 19.52
N GLY A 173 -0.18 -3.34 18.80
CA GLY A 173 -1.55 -3.46 19.31
C GLY A 173 -2.34 -2.16 19.38
N HIS A 174 -1.84 -1.02 18.90
CA HIS A 174 -2.60 0.23 18.88
C HIS A 174 -3.90 0.17 18.07
N ARG A 175 -4.02 -0.81 17.16
CA ARG A 175 -5.25 -1.08 16.40
C ARG A 175 -6.09 -2.24 16.93
N CYS A 176 -5.70 -2.89 18.04
CA CYS A 176 -6.46 -3.99 18.60
C CYS A 176 -7.92 -3.63 18.86
N HIS A 177 -8.81 -4.52 18.42
CA HIS A 177 -10.26 -4.43 18.50
C HIS A 177 -10.87 -3.19 17.82
N LYS A 178 -10.07 -2.43 17.06
CA LYS A 178 -10.57 -1.36 16.21
C LYS A 178 -11.00 -1.94 14.88
N LYS A 179 -11.95 -1.25 14.25
CA LYS A 179 -12.40 -1.61 12.92
C LYS A 179 -11.56 -0.91 11.87
N ILE A 180 -11.32 -1.63 10.78
CA ILE A 180 -10.81 -1.07 9.54
C ILE A 180 -11.83 -1.32 8.44
N ARG A 181 -11.86 -0.43 7.45
CA ARG A 181 -12.67 -0.59 6.25
C ARG A 181 -11.79 -1.10 5.13
N ILE A 182 -11.99 -2.34 4.72
CA ILE A 182 -11.29 -2.99 3.60
C ILE A 182 -12.13 -2.81 2.34
N THR A 183 -11.51 -2.43 1.23
CA THR A 183 -12.15 -2.21 -0.07
C THR A 183 -11.39 -2.98 -1.15
N SER A 184 -12.09 -3.86 -1.86
CA SER A 184 -11.54 -4.63 -2.97
C SER A 184 -11.24 -3.72 -4.15
N VAL A 185 -10.02 -3.80 -4.68
CA VAL A 185 -9.61 -3.06 -5.88
C VAL A 185 -10.27 -3.62 -7.14
N HIS A 186 -10.69 -4.89 -7.12
CA HIS A 186 -11.26 -5.58 -8.28
C HIS A 186 -12.71 -5.19 -8.56
N ASN A 187 -13.56 -5.17 -7.52
CA ASN A 187 -15.00 -4.96 -7.67
C ASN A 187 -15.53 -3.72 -6.93
N GLY A 188 -14.68 -3.01 -6.17
CA GLY A 188 -15.04 -1.79 -5.45
C GLY A 188 -15.92 -2.01 -4.21
N ARG A 189 -16.23 -3.26 -3.83
CA ARG A 189 -16.99 -3.56 -2.61
C ARG A 189 -16.13 -3.28 -1.38
N SER A 190 -16.77 -2.85 -0.31
CA SER A 190 -16.12 -2.61 0.98
C SER A 190 -16.76 -3.41 2.10
N VAL A 191 -15.97 -3.76 3.11
CA VAL A 191 -16.41 -4.40 4.34
C VAL A 191 -15.64 -3.83 5.53
N GLU A 192 -16.28 -3.73 6.68
CA GLU A 192 -15.59 -3.49 7.94
C GLU A 192 -15.15 -4.81 8.58
N ALA A 193 -13.91 -4.84 9.06
CA ALA A 193 -13.35 -5.96 9.81
C ALA A 193 -12.68 -5.46 11.09
N THR A 194 -12.74 -6.26 12.15
CA THR A 194 -12.08 -5.97 13.43
C THR A 194 -10.66 -6.52 13.42
N VAL A 195 -9.69 -5.71 13.84
CA VAL A 195 -8.30 -6.18 14.01
C VAL A 195 -8.19 -6.97 15.30
N VAL A 196 -7.77 -8.23 15.19
CA VAL A 196 -7.61 -9.14 16.35
C VAL A 196 -6.19 -9.65 16.52
N ASP A 197 -5.37 -9.55 15.49
CA ASP A 197 -4.06 -10.21 15.49
C ASP A 197 -2.99 -9.42 14.74
N GLU A 198 -1.75 -9.82 14.95
CA GLU A 198 -0.57 -9.37 14.23
C GLU A 198 -0.13 -10.45 13.22
N CYS A 199 0.06 -10.04 11.97
CA CYS A 199 0.78 -10.84 10.99
C CYS A 199 2.27 -10.46 11.08
N ASP A 200 3.02 -11.22 11.89
CA ASP A 200 4.40 -10.87 12.27
C ASP A 200 5.34 -10.87 11.07
N SER A 201 5.80 -9.67 10.69
CA SER A 201 6.66 -9.47 9.52
C SER A 201 8.11 -9.93 9.74
N SER A 202 8.50 -10.16 11.00
CA SER A 202 9.79 -10.76 11.36
C SER A 202 9.79 -12.28 11.19
N HIS A 203 8.61 -12.90 11.14
CA HIS A 203 8.43 -14.34 11.11
C HIS A 203 7.63 -14.82 9.88
N GLY A 204 7.84 -14.17 8.73
CA GLY A 204 7.39 -14.67 7.42
C GLY A 204 6.18 -13.95 6.82
N CYS A 205 5.52 -13.05 7.55
CA CYS A 205 4.51 -12.18 6.95
C CYS A 205 5.16 -11.04 6.14
N LYS A 206 4.50 -10.59 5.05
CA LYS A 206 4.94 -9.38 4.34
C LYS A 206 4.47 -8.13 5.12
N ASP A 207 5.10 -6.99 4.90
CA ASP A 207 4.81 -5.73 5.64
C ASP A 207 3.54 -4.99 5.21
N ASN A 208 2.85 -5.49 4.17
CA ASN A 208 1.67 -4.86 3.57
C ASN A 208 0.46 -5.81 3.46
N ILE A 209 0.32 -6.69 4.44
CA ILE A 209 -0.74 -7.72 4.53
C ILE A 209 -1.90 -7.25 5.40
N VAL A 210 -3.10 -7.48 4.89
CA VAL A 210 -4.34 -7.56 5.66
C VAL A 210 -4.76 -9.02 5.64
N ASP A 211 -4.43 -9.76 6.69
CA ASP A 211 -4.67 -11.19 6.71
C ASP A 211 -6.08 -11.45 7.22
N ALA A 212 -6.99 -11.90 6.35
CA ALA A 212 -8.42 -11.76 6.60
C ALA A 212 -9.12 -13.11 6.71
N SER A 213 -10.06 -13.18 7.65
CA SER A 213 -10.96 -14.33 7.81
C SER A 213 -11.82 -14.57 6.57
N LYS A 214 -12.29 -15.82 6.42
CA LYS A 214 -13.18 -16.21 5.32
C LYS A 214 -14.41 -15.32 5.20
N ALA A 215 -15.02 -14.89 6.31
CA ALA A 215 -16.18 -14.00 6.31
C ALA A 215 -15.90 -12.62 5.66
N VAL A 216 -14.68 -12.10 5.75
CA VAL A 216 -14.28 -10.85 5.09
C VAL A 216 -14.23 -11.05 3.56
N TRP A 217 -13.65 -12.15 3.11
CA TRP A 217 -13.58 -12.53 1.69
C TRP A 217 -14.98 -12.71 1.08
N GLU A 218 -15.84 -13.45 1.77
CA GLU A 218 -17.24 -13.67 1.35
C GLU A 218 -18.03 -12.35 1.28
N ALA A 219 -17.87 -11.46 2.26
CA ALA A 219 -18.52 -10.16 2.27
C ALA A 219 -18.06 -9.25 1.11
N LEU A 220 -16.79 -9.37 0.69
CA LEU A 220 -16.27 -8.71 -0.49
C LEU A 220 -16.66 -9.40 -1.80
N GLY A 221 -17.28 -10.58 -1.74
CA GLY A 221 -17.62 -11.41 -2.90
C GLY A 221 -16.39 -11.88 -3.68
N LEU A 222 -15.34 -12.26 -2.96
CA LEU A 222 -14.08 -12.74 -3.51
C LEU A 222 -13.92 -14.24 -3.24
N ASP A 223 -13.28 -14.96 -4.16
CA ASP A 223 -12.99 -16.38 -4.02
C ASP A 223 -11.69 -16.58 -3.22
N THR A 224 -11.77 -17.32 -2.11
CA THR A 224 -10.62 -17.62 -1.26
C THR A 224 -9.57 -18.50 -1.94
N ASN A 225 -9.92 -19.24 -2.99
CA ASN A 225 -8.98 -20.08 -3.75
C ASN A 225 -7.93 -19.26 -4.52
N ILE A 226 -8.13 -17.95 -4.66
CA ILE A 226 -7.16 -17.04 -5.28
C ILE A 226 -5.94 -16.82 -4.37
N GLY A 227 -6.12 -16.95 -3.05
CA GLY A 227 -5.06 -16.81 -2.03
C GLY A 227 -4.72 -15.36 -1.69
N GLU A 228 -4.34 -14.56 -2.69
CA GLU A 228 -3.92 -13.15 -2.51
C GLU A 228 -4.67 -12.20 -3.45
N VAL A 229 -5.21 -11.11 -2.92
CA VAL A 229 -5.89 -10.07 -3.71
C VAL A 229 -5.50 -8.64 -3.29
N PRO A 230 -5.32 -7.71 -4.24
CA PRO A 230 -5.12 -6.30 -3.95
C PRO A 230 -6.36 -5.65 -3.32
N VAL A 231 -6.16 -4.99 -2.18
CA VAL A 231 -7.18 -4.20 -1.47
C VAL A 231 -6.65 -2.83 -1.10
N THR A 232 -7.55 -1.97 -0.63
CA THR A 232 -7.21 -0.77 0.14
C THR A 232 -7.91 -0.85 1.48
N TRP A 233 -7.29 -0.37 2.56
CA TRP A 233 -7.90 -0.32 3.87
C TRP A 233 -7.69 1.04 4.55
N SER A 234 -8.65 1.49 5.34
CA SER A 234 -8.49 2.67 6.21
C SER A 234 -8.97 2.34 7.61
N ASP A 235 -8.55 3.14 8.60
CA ASP A 235 -9.25 3.14 9.89
C ASP A 235 -10.74 3.50 9.64
N ALA A 236 -11.67 2.86 10.37
CA ALA A 236 -13.12 3.04 10.23
C ALA A 236 -13.71 3.97 11.30
#